data_AF-A0AAJ0HAD6-F1
#
_entry.id   AF-A0AAJ0HAD6-F1
#
_cell.length_a   1.000
_cell.length_b   1.000
_cell.length_c   1.000
_cell.angle_alpha   90.00
_cell.angle_beta   90.00
_cell.angle_gamma   90.00
#
_symmetry.space_group_name_H-M   'P 1'
#
loop_
_entity.id
_entity.type
_entity.pdbx_description
1 polymer ?
#
loop_
_entity_poly.entity_id
_entity_poly.type
_entity_poly.pdbx_seq_one_letter_code
_entity_poly.pdbx_strand_id
1 'polypeptide(L)'
;MAPQFLFRIFYTLYLGMENKIVAGILRLPSFHRGVRRIHRTVEDIRYGRDPLDPLRPGEATADPKKVQPDNFFRHFVEELRNQIRGTTNNPPPSPPKQ
;
A
#
# COMPACT_ATOMS: atom_id res chain seq x y z
N MET A 1 -9.85 -39.37 23.81
CA MET A 1 -9.78 -37.90 23.89
C MET A 1 -11.09 -37.34 23.32
N ALA A 2 -11.84 -36.53 24.07
CA ALA A 2 -13.15 -36.07 23.62
C ALA A 2 -13.00 -35.09 22.43
N PRO A 3 -13.79 -35.23 21.34
CA PRO A 3 -13.67 -34.38 20.15
C PRO A 3 -13.86 -32.89 20.45
N GLN A 4 -14.65 -32.59 21.48
CA GLN A 4 -14.87 -31.24 22.00
C GLN A 4 -13.59 -30.58 22.55
N PHE A 5 -12.67 -31.37 23.11
CA PHE A 5 -11.42 -30.85 23.65
C PHE A 5 -10.47 -30.41 22.53
N LEU A 6 -10.37 -31.21 21.47
CA LEU A 6 -9.59 -30.85 20.29
C LEU A 6 -10.15 -29.62 19.59
N PHE A 7 -11.47 -29.55 19.41
CA PHE A 7 -12.14 -28.39 18.83
C PHE A 7 -11.81 -27.10 19.59
N ARG A 8 -11.87 -27.12 20.93
CA ARG A 8 -11.53 -25.96 21.77
C ARG A 8 -10.07 -25.54 21.61
N ILE A 9 -9.14 -26.50 21.51
CA ILE A 9 -7.72 -26.22 21.28
C ILE A 9 -7.52 -25.56 19.92
N PHE A 10 -8.08 -26.15 18.85
CA PHE A 10 -7.97 -25.59 17.50
C PHE A 10 -8.59 -24.20 17.40
N TYR A 11 -9.76 -24.00 18.00
CA TYR A 11 -10.43 -22.71 18.00
C TYR A 11 -9.64 -21.63 18.76
N THR A 12 -9.04 -21.99 19.91
CA THR A 12 -8.19 -21.08 20.67
C THR A 12 -6.92 -20.71 19.89
N LEU A 13 -6.31 -21.68 19.21
CA LEU A 13 -5.15 -21.45 18.36
C LEU A 13 -5.49 -20.53 17.18
N TYR A 14 -6.64 -20.77 16.54
CA TYR A 14 -7.16 -19.96 15.44
C TYR A 14 -7.34 -18.50 15.87
N LEU A 15 -8.07 -18.25 16.97
CA LEU A 15 -8.28 -16.90 17.50
C LEU A 15 -6.97 -16.21 17.87
N GLY A 16 -6.02 -16.94 18.47
CA GLY A 16 -4.70 -16.41 18.81
C GLY A 16 -3.90 -15.98 17.57
N MET A 17 -3.99 -16.76 16.49
CA MET A 17 -3.36 -16.42 15.21
C MET A 17 -4.03 -15.23 14.54
N GLU A 18 -5.36 -15.23 14.45
CA GLU A 18 -6.16 -14.15 13.87
C GLU A 18 -5.83 -12.81 14.56
N ASN A 19 -5.88 -12.77 15.89
CA ASN A 19 -5.58 -11.57 16.65
C ASN A 19 -4.17 -11.03 16.39
N LYS A 20 -3.16 -11.90 16.23
CA LYS A 20 -1.80 -11.48 15.90
C LYS A 20 -1.69 -10.91 14.49
N ILE A 21 -2.36 -11.52 13.51
CA ILE A 21 -2.38 -11.05 12.13
C ILE A 21 -3.08 -9.70 12.04
N VAL A 22 -4.26 -9.57 12.66
CA VAL A 22 -5.04 -8.34 12.70
C VAL A 22 -4.24 -7.23 13.39
N ALA A 23 -3.64 -7.50 14.55
CA ALA A 23 -2.80 -6.54 15.25
C ALA A 23 -1.58 -6.11 14.42
N GLY A 24 -1.00 -7.04 13.64
CA GLY A 24 0.06 -6.74 12.69
C GLY A 24 -0.42 -5.75 11.63
N ILE A 25 -1.50 -6.08 10.91
CA ILE A 25 -2.07 -5.25 9.84
C ILE A 25 -2.46 -3.86 10.34
N LEU A 26 -3.09 -3.78 11.52
CA LEU A 26 -3.48 -2.50 12.11
C LEU A 26 -2.30 -1.64 12.58
N ARG A 27 -1.11 -2.21 12.78
CA ARG A 27 0.11 -1.42 13.06
C ARG A 27 0.74 -0.86 11.79
N LEU A 28 0.40 -1.37 10.61
CA LEU A 28 0.97 -0.90 9.36
C LEU A 28 0.39 0.48 8.98
N PRO A 29 1.22 1.53 8.85
CA PRO A 29 0.74 2.84 8.42
C PRO A 29 0.25 2.84 6.96
N SER A 30 0.72 1.90 6.14
CA SER A 30 0.23 1.71 4.76
C SER A 30 -1.23 1.24 4.72
N PHE A 31 -1.64 0.36 5.65
CA PHE A 31 -3.02 -0.10 5.75
C PHE A 31 -3.96 1.08 6.01
N HIS A 32 -3.63 1.92 6.99
CA HIS A 32 -4.39 3.13 7.30
C HIS A 32 -4.42 4.12 6.14
N ARG A 33 -3.30 4.31 5.43
CA ARG A 33 -3.25 5.14 4.22
C ARG A 33 -4.16 4.58 3.11
N GLY A 34 -4.21 3.26 2.95
CA GLY A 34 -5.09 2.58 1.99
C GLY A 34 -6.56 2.77 2.35
N VAL A 35 -6.94 2.48 3.59
CA VAL A 35 -8.31 2.69 4.11
C VAL A 35 -8.73 4.14 3.94
N ARG A 36 -7.84 5.09 4.26
CA ARG A 36 -8.11 6.53 4.05
C ARG A 36 -8.36 6.89 2.59
N ARG A 37 -7.62 6.30 1.64
CA ARG A 37 -7.86 6.52 0.21
C ARG A 37 -9.23 6.02 -0.20
N ILE A 38 -9.57 4.79 0.17
CA ILE A 38 -10.87 4.19 -0.15
C ILE A 38 -12.01 5.01 0.46
N HIS A 39 -11.88 5.39 1.73
CA HIS A 39 -12.86 6.23 2.42
C HIS A 39 -13.11 7.53 1.65
N ARG A 40 -12.03 8.26 1.31
CA ARG A 40 -12.13 9.49 0.52
C ARG A 40 -12.80 9.24 -0.83
N THR A 41 -12.43 8.17 -1.53
CA THR A 41 -13.06 7.82 -2.82
C THR A 41 -14.56 7.58 -2.68
N VAL A 42 -14.99 6.83 -1.67
CA VAL A 42 -16.43 6.57 -1.44
C VAL A 42 -17.17 7.84 -1.07
N GLU A 43 -16.56 8.68 -0.24
CA GLU A 43 -17.11 9.96 0.21
C GLU A 43 -17.29 10.94 -0.96
N ASP A 44 -16.27 11.07 -1.81
CA ASP A 44 -16.34 11.88 -3.04
C ASP A 44 -17.46 11.41 -3.97
N ILE A 45 -17.63 10.09 -4.12
CA ILE A 45 -18.67 9.51 -4.98
C ILE A 45 -20.06 9.82 -4.42
N ARG A 46 -20.23 9.76 -3.10
CA ARG A 46 -21.54 9.88 -2.45
C ARG A 46 -22.00 11.32 -2.26
N TYR A 47 -21.08 12.22 -1.91
CA TYR A 47 -21.39 13.59 -1.51
C TYR A 47 -20.79 14.65 -2.44
N GLY A 48 -19.98 14.23 -3.42
CA GLY A 48 -19.18 15.15 -4.22
C GLY A 48 -17.90 15.56 -3.49
N ARG A 49 -17.03 16.26 -4.22
CA ARG A 49 -15.75 16.74 -3.68
C ARG A 49 -15.97 18.02 -2.86
N ASP A 50 -15.30 18.11 -1.71
CA ASP A 50 -15.20 19.38 -0.97
C ASP A 50 -14.48 20.44 -1.83
N PRO A 51 -15.10 21.60 -2.11
CA PRO A 51 -14.49 22.68 -2.90
C PRO A 51 -13.25 23.30 -2.24
N LEU A 52 -13.00 23.07 -0.95
CA LEU A 52 -11.84 23.59 -0.22
C LEU A 52 -10.66 22.59 -0.14
N ASP A 53 -10.84 21.34 -0.55
CA ASP A 53 -9.77 20.33 -0.52
C ASP A 53 -8.76 20.63 -1.64
N PRO A 54 -7.44 20.77 -1.36
CA PRO A 54 -6.43 21.01 -2.38
C PRO A 54 -6.49 19.98 -3.50
N LEU A 55 -6.12 20.39 -4.72
CA LEU A 55 -6.13 19.51 -5.88
C LEU A 55 -5.25 18.28 -5.64
N ARG A 56 -5.76 17.12 -6.04
CA ARG A 56 -5.01 15.87 -5.93
C ARG A 56 -3.92 15.88 -7.00
N PRO A 57 -2.78 15.22 -6.75
CA PRO A 57 -1.80 14.96 -7.79
C PRO A 57 -2.48 14.29 -9.00
N GLY A 58 -2.49 14.97 -10.16
CA GLY A 58 -3.13 14.49 -11.39
C GLY A 58 -4.42 15.21 -11.79
N GLU A 59 -4.96 16.10 -10.96
CA GLU A 59 -6.07 16.98 -11.35
C GLU A 59 -5.54 18.26 -12.02
N ALA A 60 -6.34 18.86 -12.90
CA ALA A 60 -5.98 19.74 -14.01
C ALA A 60 -5.26 21.09 -13.70
N THR A 61 -4.55 21.21 -12.58
CA THR A 61 -3.65 22.34 -12.27
C THR A 61 -2.26 21.90 -11.82
N ALA A 62 -1.91 20.61 -11.92
CA ALA A 62 -0.52 20.17 -11.79
C ALA A 62 0.26 20.49 -13.08
N ASP A 63 1.34 21.26 -12.98
CA ASP A 63 2.27 21.53 -14.08
C ASP A 63 2.72 20.20 -14.73
N PRO A 64 2.42 19.96 -16.02
CA PRO A 64 2.65 18.68 -16.70
C PRO A 64 4.13 18.27 -16.78
N LYS A 65 5.08 19.16 -16.43
CA LYS A 65 6.51 18.81 -16.33
C LYS A 65 6.87 17.99 -15.09
N LYS A 66 5.97 17.81 -14.11
CA LYS A 66 6.35 17.29 -12.78
C LYS A 66 5.95 15.85 -12.45
N VAL A 67 5.10 15.17 -13.24
CA VAL A 67 4.64 13.82 -12.87
C VAL A 67 4.54 12.93 -14.11
N GLN A 68 5.56 12.10 -14.34
CA GLN A 68 5.44 10.89 -15.15
C GLN A 68 5.28 9.69 -14.19
N PRO A 69 4.05 9.30 -13.82
CA PRO A 69 3.82 8.25 -12.84
C PRO A 69 4.21 6.85 -13.34
N ASP A 70 4.25 6.66 -14.67
CA ASP A 70 4.48 5.37 -15.31
C ASP A 70 5.95 4.89 -15.21
N ASN A 71 6.90 5.82 -15.10
CA ASN A 71 8.31 5.46 -14.93
C ASN A 71 8.61 4.97 -13.50
N PHE A 72 7.99 5.58 -12.47
CA PHE A 72 8.29 5.24 -11.08
C PHE A 72 7.89 3.79 -10.74
N PHE A 73 6.66 3.39 -11.06
CA PHE A 73 6.19 2.04 -10.72
C PHE A 73 6.94 0.95 -11.50
N ARG A 74 7.30 1.21 -12.76
CA ARG A 74 8.11 0.29 -13.57
C ARG A 74 9.49 0.06 -12.96
N HIS A 75 10.19 1.14 -12.60
CA HIS A 75 11.49 1.06 -11.93
C HIS A 75 11.40 0.41 -10.55
N PHE A 76 10.34 0.68 -9.78
CA PHE A 76 10.14 0.08 -8.46
C PHE A 76 9.94 -1.45 -8.52
N VAL A 77 9.14 -1.94 -9.47
CA VAL A 77 8.92 -3.38 -9.66
C VAL A 77 10.18 -4.06 -10.21
N GLU A 78 10.90 -3.39 -11.11
CA GLU A 78 12.16 -3.88 -11.67
C GLU A 78 13.24 -4.02 -10.57
N GLU A 79 13.36 -3.05 -9.67
CA GLU A 79 14.26 -3.08 -8.52
C GLU A 79 13.92 -4.23 -7.57
N LEU A 80 12.64 -4.41 -7.22
CA LEU A 80 12.19 -5.52 -6.36
C LEU A 80 12.50 -6.88 -6.99
N ARG A 81 12.27 -7.03 -8.30
CA ARG A 81 12.60 -8.26 -9.03
C ARG A 81 14.11 -8.53 -9.05
N ASN A 82 14.91 -7.49 -9.23
CA ASN A 82 16.37 -7.60 -9.28
C ASN A 82 16.99 -7.92 -7.90
N GLN A 83 16.41 -7.39 -6.81
CA GLN A 83 16.79 -7.74 -5.44
C GLN A 83 16.46 -9.19 -5.09
N ILE A 84 15.29 -9.69 -5.52
CA ILE A 84 14.90 -11.10 -5.31
C ILE A 84 15.80 -12.05 -6.12
N ARG A 85 16.28 -11.61 -7.29
CA ARG A 85 17.14 -12.41 -8.18
C ARG A 85 18.63 -12.37 -7.81
N GLY A 86 19.02 -11.56 -6.82
CA GLY A 86 20.40 -11.50 -6.31
C GLY A 86 21.40 -10.76 -7.21
N THR A 87 20.95 -10.01 -8.22
CA THR A 87 21.84 -9.23 -9.10
C THR A 87 22.06 -7.83 -8.51
N THR A 88 22.97 -7.72 -7.55
CA THR A 88 23.39 -6.43 -6.97
C THR A 88 24.58 -5.83 -7.73
N ASN A 89 24.46 -5.56 -9.02
CA ASN A 89 25.53 -4.87 -9.76
C ASN A 89 24.91 -4.07 -10.88
N ASN A 90 24.51 -2.82 -10.59
CA ASN A 90 24.55 -1.67 -11.49
C ASN A 90 23.95 -0.47 -10.74
N PRO A 91 24.75 0.50 -10.25
CA PRO A 91 24.18 1.74 -9.74
C PRO A 91 23.45 2.47 -10.89
N PRO A 92 22.31 3.15 -10.61
CA PRO A 92 21.60 3.89 -11.62
C PRO A 92 22.51 4.97 -12.24
N PRO A 93 22.39 5.25 -13.55
CA PRO A 93 23.20 6.28 -14.19
C PRO A 93 22.97 7.63 -13.52
N SER A 94 24.05 8.41 -13.39
CA SER A 94 24.00 9.73 -12.76
C SER A 94 22.98 10.61 -13.48
N PRO A 95 22.15 11.39 -12.75
CA PRO A 95 21.20 12.27 -13.39
C PRO A 95 21.94 13.29 -14.28
N PRO A 96 21.34 13.73 -15.40
CA PRO A 96 21.97 14.66 -16.33
C PRO A 96 22.35 15.94 -15.59
N LYS A 97 23.60 16.38 -15.72
CA LYS A 97 24.01 17.70 -15.21
C LYS A 97 23.22 18.77 -15.96
N GLN A 98 22.49 19.59 -15.20
CA GLN A 98 21.82 20.78 -15.70
C GLN A 98 22.84 21.85 -16.10
#